data_AF-A0A9E1U5N5-F1
#
_entry.id   AF-A0A9E1U5N5-F1
#
_cell.length_a   1.000
_cell.length_b   1.000
_cell.length_c   1.000
_cell.angle_alpha   90.00
_cell.angle_beta   90.00
_cell.angle_gamma   90.00
#
_symmetry.space_group_name_H-M   'P 1'
#
loop_
_entity.id
_entity.type
_entity.pdbx_description
1 polymer ?
#
loop_
_entity_poly.entity_id
_entity_poly.type
_entity_poly.pdbx_seq_one_letter_code
_entity_poly.pdbx_strand_id
1 'polypeptide(L)'
;MAGENPAQSVALVGKHKKLWGMQLNDGFVRPGCEDGMLLGSVHPQQTLECLLWLQRIQYDGHLYFDTFPINEDPVREAEANIRRCTRWWNQAADLEAKGLGNWQSDHDILKTFEEMEEL
;
A
#
# COMPACT_ATOMS: atom_id res chain seq x y z
N MET A 1 -2.61 7.57 -11.93
CA MET A 1 -3.22 7.88 -10.61
C MET A 1 -3.89 9.25 -10.63
N ALA A 2 -5.11 9.39 -10.12
CA ALA A 2 -5.92 10.61 -10.21
C ALA A 2 -5.54 11.74 -9.22
N GLY A 3 -4.37 11.63 -8.57
CA GLY A 3 -3.91 12.58 -7.56
C GLY A 3 -4.49 12.36 -6.15
N GLU A 4 -5.20 11.25 -5.92
CA GLU A 4 -5.68 10.86 -4.59
C GLU A 4 -4.56 10.28 -3.73
N ASN A 5 -4.75 10.28 -2.40
CA ASN A 5 -3.99 9.43 -1.49
C ASN A 5 -4.78 8.09 -1.31
N PRO A 6 -4.24 6.94 -1.76
CA PRO A 6 -4.94 5.65 -1.64
C PRO A 6 -5.31 5.27 -0.20
N ALA A 7 -4.43 5.53 0.77
CA ALA A 7 -4.70 5.26 2.18
C ALA A 7 -5.88 6.08 2.71
N GLN A 8 -5.98 7.35 2.31
CA GLN A 8 -7.12 8.19 2.66
C GLN A 8 -8.42 7.66 2.02
N SER A 9 -8.36 7.24 0.76
CA SER A 9 -9.51 6.65 0.06
C SER A 9 -9.96 5.36 0.76
N VAL A 10 -9.03 4.48 1.15
CA VAL A 10 -9.30 3.26 1.94
C VAL A 10 -9.95 3.58 3.29
N ALA A 11 -9.40 4.55 4.04
CA ALA A 11 -9.97 4.98 5.32
C ALA A 11 -11.42 5.46 5.17
N LEU A 12 -11.69 6.27 4.14
CA LEU A 12 -13.01 6.84 3.89
C LEU A 12 -14.04 5.77 3.51
N VAL A 13 -13.71 4.90 2.54
CA VAL A 13 -14.64 3.84 2.11
C VAL A 13 -14.80 2.76 3.19
N GLY A 14 -13.73 2.46 3.93
CA GLY A 14 -13.71 1.52 5.06
C GLY A 14 -14.62 1.96 6.20
N LYS A 15 -14.64 3.26 6.53
CA LYS A 15 -15.59 3.85 7.50
C LYS A 15 -17.05 3.54 7.15
N HIS A 16 -17.38 3.42 5.87
CA HIS A 16 -18.72 3.08 5.39
C HIS A 16 -18.93 1.59 5.13
N LYS A 17 -17.92 0.73 5.36
CA LYS A 17 -17.94 -0.71 5.07
C LYS A 17 -18.34 -1.01 3.62
N LYS A 18 -17.83 -0.20 2.68
CA LYS A 18 -18.11 -0.30 1.24
C LYS A 18 -16.90 -0.71 0.40
N LEU A 19 -15.82 -1.16 1.04
CA LEU A 19 -14.67 -1.72 0.33
C LEU A 19 -14.90 -3.22 0.12
N TRP A 20 -15.12 -3.63 -1.12
CA TRP A 20 -15.42 -5.03 -1.47
C TRP A 20 -14.25 -5.77 -2.15
N GLY A 21 -13.29 -5.00 -2.66
CA GLY A 21 -12.15 -5.47 -3.42
C GLY A 21 -11.12 -4.36 -3.50
N MET A 22 -9.83 -4.72 -3.56
CA MET A 22 -8.76 -3.77 -3.80
C MET A 22 -7.89 -4.29 -4.95
N GLN A 23 -7.68 -3.44 -5.95
CA GLN A 23 -6.74 -3.68 -7.03
C GLN A 23 -5.44 -2.95 -6.70
N LEU A 24 -4.33 -3.67 -6.81
CA LEU A 24 -3.00 -3.23 -6.43
C LEU A 24 -2.10 -3.24 -7.65
N ASN A 25 -1.47 -2.11 -7.90
CA ASN A 25 -0.43 -1.90 -8.88
C ASN A 25 0.39 -0.66 -8.49
N ASP A 26 1.24 -0.22 -9.38
CA ASP A 26 1.89 1.07 -9.29
C ASP A 26 1.95 1.75 -10.66
N GLY A 27 2.39 3.00 -10.71
CA GLY A 27 2.57 3.73 -11.96
C GLY A 27 2.87 5.19 -11.71
N PHE A 28 3.44 5.87 -12.69
CA PHE A 28 3.73 7.28 -12.60
C PHE A 28 2.43 8.10 -12.57
N VAL A 29 2.41 9.14 -11.73
CA VAL A 29 1.26 10.03 -11.62
C VAL A 29 1.14 10.89 -12.87
N ARG A 30 0.38 10.41 -13.84
CA ARG A 30 -0.05 11.15 -15.03
C ARG A 30 -1.58 11.14 -15.16
N PRO A 31 -2.25 12.29 -15.32
CA PRO A 31 -3.69 12.33 -15.53
C PRO A 31 -4.10 11.45 -16.72
N GLY A 32 -5.06 10.55 -16.51
CA GLY A 32 -5.56 9.65 -17.55
C GLY A 32 -4.68 8.45 -17.90
N CYS A 33 -3.61 8.17 -17.14
CA CYS A 33 -2.76 7.00 -17.33
C CYS A 33 -2.80 6.03 -16.14
N GLU A 34 -2.84 4.74 -16.48
CA GLU A 34 -2.51 3.61 -15.62
C GLU A 34 -1.38 2.82 -16.28
N ASP A 35 -0.23 2.74 -15.62
CA ASP A 35 0.94 2.03 -16.15
C ASP A 35 0.91 0.53 -15.78
N GLY A 36 0.15 0.13 -14.75
CA GLY A 36 0.04 -1.26 -14.27
C GLY A 36 1.38 -1.86 -13.84
N MET A 37 2.24 -1.07 -13.21
CA MET A 37 3.58 -1.50 -12.81
C MET A 37 3.55 -2.39 -11.56
N LEU A 38 4.64 -3.12 -11.36
CA LEU A 38 4.92 -3.91 -10.16
C LEU A 38 4.66 -3.10 -8.89
N LEU A 39 3.94 -3.67 -7.93
CA LEU A 39 3.46 -2.99 -6.71
C LEU A 39 4.59 -2.23 -5.98
N GLY A 40 4.39 -0.94 -5.70
CA GLY A 40 5.31 -0.06 -4.97
C GLY A 40 6.71 0.10 -5.59
N SER A 41 6.83 -0.09 -6.90
CA SER A 41 8.08 0.17 -7.64
C SER A 41 8.36 1.66 -7.86
N VAL A 42 7.32 2.51 -7.80
CA VAL A 42 7.41 3.97 -7.92
C VAL A 42 7.04 4.64 -6.58
N HIS A 43 6.01 4.14 -5.89
CA HIS A 43 5.47 4.74 -4.67
C HIS A 43 5.46 3.77 -3.48
N PRO A 44 6.63 3.34 -2.96
CA PRO A 44 6.70 2.36 -1.89
C PRO A 44 6.05 2.84 -0.57
N GLN A 45 6.26 4.11 -0.18
CA GLN A 45 5.68 4.64 1.07
C GLN A 45 4.15 4.73 1.02
N GLN A 46 3.58 5.21 -0.10
CA GLN A 46 2.11 5.25 -0.26
C GLN A 46 1.50 3.85 -0.28
N THR A 47 2.21 2.89 -0.89
CA THR A 47 1.77 1.49 -0.87
C THR A 47 1.74 0.94 0.55
N LEU A 48 2.80 1.15 1.33
CA LEU A 48 2.87 0.70 2.73
C LEU A 48 1.76 1.36 3.59
N GLU A 49 1.55 2.67 3.42
CA GLU A 49 0.46 3.39 4.11
C GLU A 49 -0.92 2.82 3.75
N CYS A 50 -1.14 2.49 2.47
CA CYS A 50 -2.39 1.88 2.01
C CYS A 50 -2.63 0.51 2.67
N LEU A 51 -1.60 -0.34 2.75
CA LEU A 51 -1.70 -1.65 3.40
C LEU A 51 -1.96 -1.52 4.91
N LEU A 52 -1.31 -0.57 5.58
CA LEU A 52 -1.59 -0.26 6.98
C LEU A 52 -3.06 0.12 7.20
N TRP A 53 -3.62 0.97 6.33
CA TRP A 53 -5.03 1.35 6.45
C TRP A 53 -5.99 0.20 6.19
N LEU A 54 -5.68 -0.72 5.26
CA LEU A 54 -6.46 -1.96 5.07
C LEU A 54 -6.49 -2.78 6.37
N GLN A 55 -5.37 -2.89 7.08
CA GLN A 55 -5.31 -3.55 8.40
C GLN A 55 -6.13 -2.81 9.46
N ARG A 56 -6.00 -1.48 9.54
CA ARG A 56 -6.73 -0.64 10.53
C ARG A 56 -8.24 -0.72 10.37
N ILE A 57 -8.74 -0.82 9.13
CA ILE A 57 -10.18 -1.03 8.88
C ILE A 57 -10.61 -2.49 8.98
N GLN A 58 -9.69 -3.39 9.35
CA GLN A 58 -9.90 -4.84 9.46
C GLN A 58 -10.45 -5.44 8.15
N TYR A 59 -9.90 -5.02 7.02
CA TYR A 59 -10.32 -5.51 5.71
C TYR A 59 -10.04 -7.02 5.57
N ASP A 60 -11.08 -7.79 5.28
CA ASP A 60 -11.07 -9.25 5.14
C ASP A 60 -11.38 -9.72 3.70
N GLY A 61 -11.45 -8.78 2.76
CA GLY A 61 -11.71 -9.06 1.35
C GLY A 61 -10.46 -9.44 0.56
N HIS A 62 -10.59 -9.44 -0.76
CA HIS A 62 -9.53 -9.87 -1.67
C HIS A 62 -8.66 -8.70 -2.15
N LEU A 63 -7.36 -8.99 -2.31
CA LEU A 63 -6.38 -8.14 -2.98
C LEU A 63 -6.08 -8.76 -4.35
N TYR A 64 -6.20 -7.96 -5.40
CA TYR A 64 -5.94 -8.35 -6.77
C TYR A 64 -4.72 -7.58 -7.29
N PHE A 65 -3.81 -8.24 -8.00
CA PHE A 65 -2.74 -7.53 -8.71
C PHE A 65 -3.23 -7.19 -10.12
N ASP A 66 -3.46 -5.90 -10.37
CA ASP A 66 -3.90 -5.38 -11.67
C ASP A 66 -2.70 -4.75 -12.40
N THR A 67 -1.78 -5.62 -12.81
CA THR A 67 -0.50 -5.27 -13.43
C THR A 67 -0.44 -5.67 -14.90
N PHE A 68 0.36 -4.95 -15.68
CA PHE A 68 0.56 -5.14 -17.12
C PHE A 68 2.05 -5.44 -17.41
N PRO A 69 2.51 -6.69 -17.21
CA PRO A 69 3.89 -7.08 -17.49
C PRO A 69 4.15 -7.15 -19.01
N ILE A 70 4.36 -6.00 -19.65
CA ILE A 70 4.57 -5.89 -21.10
C ILE A 70 5.99 -6.32 -21.48
N ASN A 71 6.99 -6.00 -20.64
CA ASN A 71 8.41 -6.27 -20.91
C ASN A 71 8.99 -7.34 -19.97
N GLU A 72 8.20 -7.80 -19.01
CA GLU A 72 8.59 -8.72 -17.93
C GLU A 72 8.01 -10.12 -18.16
N ASP A 73 8.54 -11.11 -17.42
CA ASP A 73 7.89 -12.42 -17.30
C ASP A 73 6.66 -12.27 -16.37
N PRO A 74 5.44 -12.58 -16.84
CA PRO A 74 4.22 -12.37 -16.07
C PRO A 74 4.12 -13.25 -14.82
N VAL A 75 4.68 -14.46 -14.84
CA VAL A 75 4.68 -15.35 -13.68
C VAL A 75 5.63 -14.82 -12.63
N ARG A 76 6.84 -14.42 -13.05
CA ARG A 76 7.85 -13.85 -12.15
C ARG A 76 7.38 -12.52 -11.53
N GLU A 77 6.65 -11.71 -12.30
CA GLU A 77 6.04 -10.47 -11.83
C GLU A 77 4.98 -10.73 -10.75
N ALA A 78 4.05 -11.66 -11.02
CA ALA A 78 3.02 -12.04 -10.06
C ALA A 78 3.62 -12.59 -8.75
N GLU A 79 4.63 -13.46 -8.84
CA GLU A 79 5.33 -13.95 -7.66
C GLU A 79 6.03 -12.82 -6.88
N ALA A 80 6.60 -11.84 -7.58
CA ALA A 80 7.25 -10.69 -6.95
C ALA A 80 6.23 -9.81 -6.22
N ASN A 81 5.05 -9.58 -6.81
CA ASN A 81 3.95 -8.89 -6.15
C ASN A 81 3.48 -9.62 -4.89
N ILE A 82 3.27 -10.93 -4.94
CA ILE A 82 2.86 -11.73 -3.78
C ILE A 82 3.89 -11.59 -2.65
N ARG A 83 5.18 -11.80 -2.95
CA ARG A 83 6.27 -11.69 -1.96
C ARG A 83 6.34 -10.30 -1.34
N ARG A 84 6.27 -9.26 -2.17
CA ARG A 84 6.36 -7.87 -1.73
C ARG A 84 5.15 -7.45 -0.90
N CYS A 85 3.93 -7.76 -1.37
CA CYS A 85 2.70 -7.48 -0.64
C CYS A 85 2.71 -8.18 0.73
N THR A 86 3.11 -9.45 0.79
CA THR A 86 3.20 -10.20 2.06
C THR A 86 4.21 -9.57 3.01
N ARG A 87 5.41 -9.23 2.52
CA ARG A 87 6.44 -8.58 3.34
C ARG A 87 5.96 -7.24 3.89
N TRP A 88 5.39 -6.39 3.04
CA TRP A 88 4.92 -5.07 3.43
C TRP A 88 3.68 -5.10 4.33
N TRP A 89 2.80 -6.09 4.15
CA TRP A 89 1.72 -6.35 5.08
C TRP A 89 2.26 -6.62 6.50
N ASN A 90 3.28 -7.47 6.62
CA ASN A 90 3.91 -7.75 7.92
C ASN A 90 4.66 -6.52 8.46
N GLN A 91 5.44 -5.82 7.63
CA GLN A 91 6.14 -4.59 8.07
C GLN A 91 5.17 -3.49 8.55
N ALA A 92 4.00 -3.33 7.91
CA ALA A 92 2.98 -2.40 8.38
C ALA A 92 2.45 -2.78 9.78
N ALA A 93 2.22 -4.08 10.02
CA ALA A 93 1.81 -4.56 11.33
C ALA A 93 2.91 -4.38 12.40
N ASP A 94 4.18 -4.61 12.03
CA ASP A 94 5.33 -4.40 12.91
C ASP A 94 5.47 -2.93 13.32
N LEU A 95 5.33 -1.99 12.36
CA LEU A 95 5.31 -0.55 12.65
C LEU A 95 4.19 -0.17 13.62
N GLU A 96 2.97 -0.68 13.39
CA GLU A 96 1.83 -0.43 14.26
C GLU A 96 2.11 -0.95 15.68
N ALA A 97 2.68 -2.16 15.79
CA ALA A 97 3.05 -2.77 17.07
C ALA A 97 4.17 -2.01 17.81
N LYS A 98 5.12 -1.41 17.08
CA LYS A 98 6.17 -0.56 17.66
C LYS A 98 5.65 0.76 18.24
N GLY A 99 4.47 1.21 17.79
CA GLY A 99 3.82 2.41 18.30
C GLY A 99 3.61 3.52 17.27
N LEU A 100 3.56 3.20 15.97
CA LEU A 100 3.30 4.17 14.91
C LEU A 100 2.11 5.10 15.19
N GLY A 101 1.01 4.56 15.72
CA GLY A 101 -0.17 5.37 16.08
C GLY A 101 0.11 6.46 17.11
N ASN A 102 1.03 6.22 18.06
CA ASN A 102 1.43 7.22 19.05
C ASN A 102 2.27 8.32 18.38
N TRP A 103 3.27 7.96 17.58
CA TRP A 103 4.12 8.92 16.87
C TRP A 103 3.32 9.80 15.92
N GLN A 104 2.31 9.22 15.25
CA GLN A 104 1.37 9.97 14.41
C GLN A 104 0.52 10.95 15.24
N SER A 105 0.04 10.54 16.42
CA SER A 105 -0.77 11.39 17.31
C SER A 105 0.05 12.53 17.94
N ASP A 106 1.32 12.27 18.22
CA ASP A 106 2.26 13.24 18.78
C ASP A 106 2.87 14.17 17.71
N HIS A 107 2.52 13.95 16.43
CA HIS A 107 3.12 14.64 15.27
C HIS A 107 4.65 14.46 15.17
N ASP A 108 5.18 13.35 15.67
CA ASP A 108 6.60 12.99 15.60
C ASP A 108 6.92 12.29 14.28
N ILE A 109 7.07 13.11 13.24
CA ILE A 109 7.44 12.63 11.92
C ILE A 109 8.87 12.06 11.88
N LEU A 110 9.78 12.56 12.72
CA LEU A 110 11.17 12.08 12.73
C LEU A 110 11.21 10.64 13.23
N LYS A 111 10.52 10.33 14.32
CA LYS A 111 10.47 8.96 14.82
C LYS A 111 9.83 8.00 13.81
N THR A 112 8.75 8.44 13.15
CA THR A 112 8.13 7.66 12.08
C THR A 112 9.11 7.40 10.94
N PHE A 113 9.87 8.41 10.52
CA PHE A 113 10.83 8.32 9.44
C PHE A 113 12.01 7.40 9.78
N GLU A 114 12.62 7.56 10.95
CA GLU A 114 13.73 6.73 11.45
C GLU A 114 13.35 5.24 11.45
N GLU A 115 12.16 4.91 11.97
CA GLU A 115 11.69 3.52 12.03
C GLU A 115 11.36 2.94 10.66
N MET A 116 11.01 3.79 9.68
CA MET A 116 10.81 3.37 8.30
C MET A 116 12.14 3.10 7.56
N GLU A 117 13.25 3.76 7.94
CA GLU A 117 14.58 3.50 7.36
C GLU A 117 15.16 2.14 7.77
N GLU A 118 14.68 1.58 8.88
CA GLU A 118 15.12 0.29 9.42
C GLU A 118 14.35 -0.94 8.87
N LEU A 119 13.43 -0.74 7.92
CA LEU A 119 12.53 -1.78 7.36
C LEU A 119 13.14 -2.62 6.22
#